data_AF-A0A7G2K0P7-F1
#
_entry.id   AF-A0A7G2K0P7-F1
#
_cell.length_a   1.000
_cell.length_b   1.000
_cell.length_c   1.000
_cell.angle_alpha   90.00
_cell.angle_beta   90.00
_cell.angle_gamma   90.00
#
_symmetry.space_group_name_H-M   'P 1'
#
loop_
_entity.id
_entity.type
_entity.pdbx_description
1 polymer ?
#
loop_
_entity_poly.entity_id
_entity_poly.type
_entity_poly.pdbx_seq_one_letter_code
_entity_poly.pdbx_strand_id
1 'polypeptide(L)'
;MIISSASDYREAARRRVPPFMFHYADGGSYAEQTLARNVSDLENIALRQRVLKDMSELDTSIELFGEKLSMPTILAPVGACGMYARRGEVQAAQAADNKGVPFTLSTVSICP
;
A
#
# COMPACT_ATOMS: atom_id res chain seq x y z
N MET A 1 -2.97 9.83 -18.04
CA MET A 1 -3.82 8.85 -17.32
C MET A 1 -4.24 9.51 -16.03
N ILE A 2 -5.54 9.59 -15.76
CA ILE A 2 -6.05 10.00 -14.46
C ILE A 2 -5.88 8.80 -13.53
N ILE A 3 -5.34 9.03 -12.34
CA ILE A 3 -5.21 7.98 -11.32
C ILE A 3 -6.46 8.03 -10.45
N SER A 4 -7.27 6.97 -10.50
CA SER A 4 -8.55 6.88 -9.79
C SER A 4 -8.59 5.72 -8.80
N SER A 5 -7.71 4.73 -8.94
CA SER A 5 -7.60 3.59 -8.03
C SER A 5 -6.13 3.25 -7.70
N ALA A 6 -5.94 2.36 -6.73
CA ALA A 6 -4.61 1.83 -6.42
C ALA A 6 -4.00 1.03 -7.61
N SER A 7 -4.82 0.33 -8.39
CA SER A 7 -4.33 -0.45 -9.54
C SER A 7 -3.82 0.43 -10.68
N ASP A 8 -4.32 1.67 -10.81
CA ASP A 8 -3.79 2.62 -11.79
C ASP A 8 -2.33 3.01 -11.51
N TYR A 9 -1.91 3.03 -10.24
CA TYR A 9 -0.51 3.28 -9.87
C TYR A 9 0.43 2.19 -10.36
N ARG A 10 -0.03 0.92 -10.41
CA ARG A 10 0.76 -0.19 -10.98
C ARG A 10 1.07 0.06 -12.45
N GLU A 11 0.06 0.44 -13.23
CA GLU A 11 0.23 0.74 -14.66
C GLU A 11 1.05 2.01 -14.89
N ALA A 12 0.88 3.04 -14.04
CA ALA A 12 1.71 4.24 -14.08
C ALA A 12 3.19 3.92 -13.78
N ALA A 13 3.46 3.05 -12.80
CA ALA A 13 4.80 2.59 -12.48
C ALA A 13 5.42 1.81 -13.64
N ARG A 14 4.67 0.86 -14.24
CA ARG A 14 5.12 0.07 -15.40
C ARG A 14 5.61 0.91 -16.57
N ARG A 15 5.02 2.09 -16.79
CA ARG A 15 5.40 3.02 -17.86
C ARG A 15 6.60 3.90 -17.52
N ARG A 16 6.96 4.02 -16.23
CA ARG A 16 7.95 4.98 -15.73
C ARG A 16 9.26 4.34 -15.27
N VAL A 17 9.21 3.18 -14.63
CA VAL A 17 10.40 2.51 -14.09
C VAL A 17 11.01 1.55 -15.14
N PRO A 18 12.33 1.29 -15.08
CA PRO A 18 12.96 0.26 -15.92
C PRO A 18 12.26 -1.10 -15.77
N PRO A 19 12.10 -1.89 -16.85
CA PRO A 19 11.35 -3.15 -16.80
C PRO A 19 11.82 -4.13 -15.72
N PHE A 20 13.13 -4.28 -15.52
CA PHE A 20 13.65 -5.21 -14.51
C PHE A 20 13.25 -4.79 -13.08
N MET A 21 13.22 -3.49 -12.79
CA MET A 21 12.80 -2.98 -11.48
C MET A 21 11.31 -3.19 -11.30
N PHE A 22 10.51 -2.91 -12.34
CA PHE A 22 9.07 -3.18 -12.30
C PHE A 22 8.78 -4.65 -11.98
N HIS A 23 9.40 -5.58 -12.71
CA HIS A 23 9.20 -7.01 -12.48
C HIS A 23 9.71 -7.48 -11.11
N TYR A 24 10.75 -6.85 -10.56
CA TYR A 24 11.23 -7.15 -9.21
C TYR A 24 10.21 -6.72 -8.13
N ALA A 25 9.53 -5.59 -8.30
CA ALA A 25 8.46 -5.15 -7.38
C ALA A 25 7.15 -5.90 -7.56
N ASP A 26 6.76 -6.15 -8.81
CA ASP A 26 5.42 -6.63 -9.18
C ASP A 26 5.31 -8.16 -9.16
N GLY A 27 6.45 -8.85 -9.31
CA GLY A 27 6.50 -10.30 -9.45
C GLY A 27 6.29 -11.06 -8.15
N GLY A 28 5.77 -12.28 -8.28
CA GLY A 28 5.62 -13.26 -7.21
C GLY A 28 6.51 -14.50 -7.42
N SER A 29 6.32 -15.49 -6.56
CA SER A 29 7.08 -16.75 -6.65
C SER A 29 6.58 -17.66 -7.77
N TYR A 30 7.49 -18.16 -8.60
CA TYR A 30 7.24 -19.16 -9.65
C TYR A 30 6.08 -18.78 -10.59
N ALA A 31 5.02 -19.59 -10.62
CA ALA A 31 3.83 -19.36 -11.44
C ALA A 31 2.86 -18.32 -10.84
N GLU A 32 3.26 -17.64 -9.75
CA GLU A 32 2.54 -16.52 -9.14
C GLU A 32 1.11 -16.84 -8.67
N GLN A 33 0.81 -18.13 -8.48
CA GLN A 33 -0.54 -18.58 -8.10
C GLN A 33 -0.98 -17.98 -6.77
N THR A 34 -0.10 -17.90 -5.77
CA THR A 34 -0.41 -17.29 -4.48
C THR A 34 -0.62 -15.77 -4.61
N LEU A 35 0.15 -15.11 -5.47
CA LEU A 35 -0.01 -13.67 -5.71
C LEU A 35 -1.41 -13.38 -6.28
N ALA A 36 -1.85 -14.16 -7.27
CA ALA A 36 -3.20 -14.05 -7.83
C ALA A 36 -4.29 -14.37 -6.79
N ARG A 37 -4.09 -15.42 -5.97
CA ARG A 37 -5.04 -15.83 -4.92
C ARG A 37 -5.25 -14.76 -3.85
N ASN A 38 -4.20 -14.05 -3.44
CA ASN A 38 -4.30 -12.98 -2.46
C ASN A 38 -5.35 -11.91 -2.84
N VAL A 39 -5.53 -11.66 -4.14
CA VAL A 39 -6.54 -10.73 -4.65
C VAL A 39 -7.89 -11.42 -4.81
N SER A 40 -7.94 -12.56 -5.51
CA SER A 40 -9.21 -13.24 -5.80
C SER A 40 -9.95 -13.68 -4.55
N ASP A 41 -9.23 -14.07 -3.49
CA ASP A 41 -9.84 -14.50 -2.23
C ASP A 41 -10.58 -13.34 -1.54
N LEU A 42 -10.08 -12.11 -1.64
CA LEU A 42 -10.76 -10.92 -1.14
C LEU A 42 -11.95 -10.51 -2.02
N GLU A 43 -11.82 -10.63 -3.34
CA GLU A 43 -12.92 -10.34 -4.29
C GLU A 43 -14.13 -11.24 -4.08
N ASN A 44 -13.92 -12.47 -3.60
CA ASN A 44 -14.98 -13.41 -3.29
C ASN A 44 -15.76 -13.08 -2.00
N ILE A 45 -15.33 -12.09 -1.23
CA ILE A 45 -16.01 -11.68 0.01
C ILE A 45 -17.07 -10.60 -0.29
N ALA A 46 -18.34 -10.99 -0.22
CA ALA A 46 -19.45 -10.05 -0.35
C ALA A 46 -19.70 -9.28 0.96
N LEU A 47 -19.78 -7.94 0.87
CA LEU A 47 -20.21 -7.10 1.98
C LEU A 47 -21.73 -7.09 2.10
N ARG A 48 -22.24 -7.40 3.30
CA ARG A 48 -23.68 -7.24 3.60
C ARG A 48 -23.98 -5.79 3.95
N GLN A 49 -24.52 -5.05 2.99
CA GLN A 49 -24.94 -3.66 3.20
C GLN A 49 -26.01 -3.57 4.30
N ARG A 50 -25.85 -2.61 5.21
CA ARG A 50 -26.86 -2.23 6.20
C ARG A 50 -27.38 -0.85 5.83
N VAL A 51 -28.68 -0.75 5.58
CA VAL A 51 -29.35 0.49 5.15
C VAL A 51 -29.98 1.21 6.34
N LEU A 52 -30.36 2.49 6.15
CA LEU A 52 -30.97 3.34 7.18
C LEU A 52 -30.10 3.49 8.44
N LYS A 53 -28.79 3.62 8.25
CA LYS A 53 -27.84 3.99 9.29
C LYS A 53 -27.37 5.42 9.06
N ASP A 54 -27.34 6.21 10.13
CA ASP A 54 -26.72 7.53 10.10
C ASP A 54 -25.21 7.37 9.93
N MET A 55 -24.67 8.01 8.89
CA MET A 55 -23.25 8.00 8.52
C MET A 55 -22.75 9.44 8.32
N SER A 56 -23.44 10.42 8.93
CA SER A 56 -23.06 11.84 8.87
C SER A 56 -21.69 12.12 9.47
N GLU A 57 -21.28 11.32 10.45
CA GLU A 57 -19.95 11.33 11.04
C GLU A 57 -19.30 9.94 10.89
N LEU A 58 -18.04 9.93 10.45
CA LEU A 58 -17.24 8.71 10.28
C LEU A 58 -15.89 8.92 10.95
N ASP A 59 -15.57 8.03 11.90
CA ASP A 59 -14.27 7.96 12.52
C ASP A 59 -13.60 6.62 12.15
N THR A 60 -12.47 6.70 11.45
CA THR A 60 -11.65 5.54 11.11
C THR A 60 -10.49 5.36 12.08
N SER A 61 -10.32 6.25 13.06
CA SER A 61 -9.18 6.20 13.96
C SER A 61 -9.22 4.96 14.86
N ILE A 62 -8.03 4.46 15.17
CA ILE A 62 -7.85 3.29 16.05
C ILE A 62 -6.71 3.55 17.04
N GLU A 63 -6.68 2.77 18.11
CA GLU A 63 -5.51 2.66 18.98
C GLU A 63 -4.82 1.32 18.72
N LEU A 64 -3.51 1.36 18.46
CA LEU A 64 -2.70 0.18 18.22
C LEU A 64 -1.40 0.29 19.03
N PHE A 65 -1.17 -0.67 19.92
CA PHE A 65 -0.01 -0.69 20.83
C PHE A 65 0.16 0.59 21.69
N GLY A 66 -0.94 1.24 22.06
CA GLY A 66 -0.93 2.48 22.85
C GLY A 66 -0.76 3.76 22.01
N GLU A 67 -0.66 3.64 20.68
CA GLU A 67 -0.55 4.77 19.76
C GLU A 67 -1.86 4.99 19.02
N LYS A 68 -2.25 6.26 18.82
CA LYS A 68 -3.43 6.62 18.05
C LYS A 68 -3.10 6.76 16.57
N LEU A 69 -3.79 6.01 15.72
CA LEU A 69 -3.69 6.05 14.25
C LEU A 69 -4.94 6.70 13.66
N SER A 70 -4.79 7.43 12.56
CA SER A 70 -5.93 8.07 11.87
C SER A 70 -6.85 7.08 11.14
N MET A 71 -6.31 5.92 10.76
CA MET A 71 -7.00 4.85 10.04
C MET A 71 -6.30 3.50 10.26
N PRO A 72 -6.99 2.36 10.09
CA PRO A 72 -6.44 1.03 10.38
C PRO A 72 -5.53 0.53 9.25
N THR A 73 -4.51 1.30 8.90
CA THR A 73 -3.56 0.97 7.83
C THR A 73 -2.14 1.28 8.25
N ILE A 74 -1.17 0.50 7.77
CA ILE A 74 0.25 0.67 8.04
C ILE A 74 1.00 0.46 6.72
N LEU A 75 2.04 1.26 6.46
CA LEU A 75 2.92 0.98 5.32
C LEU A 75 3.87 -0.18 5.65
N ALA A 76 3.72 -1.28 4.92
CA ALA A 76 4.52 -2.49 5.07
C ALA A 76 6.01 -2.26 4.71
N PRO A 77 6.94 -3.06 5.26
CA PRO A 77 8.35 -2.93 4.94
C PRO A 77 8.63 -3.41 3.52
N VAL A 78 9.01 -2.47 2.66
CA VAL A 78 9.49 -2.73 1.30
C VAL A 78 10.95 -2.31 1.21
N GLY A 79 11.78 -3.20 0.66
CA GLY A 79 13.22 -2.97 0.51
C GLY A 79 13.56 -2.12 -0.71
N ALA A 80 14.70 -1.43 -0.62
CA ALA A 80 15.31 -0.73 -1.74
C ALA A 80 14.38 0.23 -2.51
N CYS A 81 13.50 0.97 -1.80
CA CYS A 81 12.55 1.88 -2.42
C CYS A 81 13.23 2.99 -3.24
N GLY A 82 14.47 3.34 -2.89
CA GLY A 82 15.33 4.24 -3.64
C GLY A 82 15.57 3.86 -5.11
N MET A 83 15.37 2.59 -5.48
CA MET A 83 15.47 2.13 -6.88
C MET A 83 14.29 2.60 -7.74
N TYR A 84 13.12 2.82 -7.14
CA TYR A 84 11.89 3.19 -7.86
C TYR A 84 11.67 4.70 -7.91
N ALA A 85 12.11 5.40 -6.87
CA ALA A 85 12.04 6.85 -6.77
C ALA A 85 13.20 7.39 -5.93
N ARG A 86 13.70 8.58 -6.28
CA ARG A 86 14.76 9.25 -5.54
C ARG A 86 14.35 9.43 -4.07
N ARG A 87 15.06 8.83 -3.11
CA ARG A 87 14.70 8.83 -1.68
C ARG A 87 13.31 8.22 -1.41
N GLY A 88 12.97 7.10 -2.06
CA GLY A 88 11.66 6.47 -1.99
C GLY A 88 11.18 6.18 -0.56
N GLU A 89 12.04 5.68 0.31
CA GLU A 89 11.72 5.38 1.72
C GLU A 89 11.32 6.66 2.48
N VAL A 90 12.05 7.75 2.29
CA VAL A 90 11.75 9.04 2.93
C VAL A 90 10.44 9.62 2.41
N GLN A 91 10.17 9.48 1.12
CA GLN A 91 8.89 9.91 0.54
C GLN A 91 7.71 9.12 1.15
N ALA A 92 7.87 7.80 1.31
CA ALA A 92 6.85 6.95 1.94
C ALA A 92 6.65 7.28 3.43
N ALA A 93 7.74 7.45 4.18
CA ALA A 93 7.70 7.84 5.59
C ALA A 93 7.01 9.18 5.80
N GLN A 94 7.34 10.19 4.98
CA GLN A 94 6.68 11.50 5.03
C GLN A 94 5.19 11.41 4.69
N ALA A 95 4.81 10.59 3.71
CA ALA A 95 3.41 10.39 3.35
C ALA A 95 2.63 9.70 4.48
N ALA A 96 3.24 8.73 5.17
CA ALA A 96 2.66 8.05 6.31
C ALA A 96 2.43 9.01 7.48
N ASP A 97 3.45 9.79 7.83
CA ASP A 97 3.41 10.80 8.89
C ASP A 97 2.33 11.86 8.61
N ASN A 98 2.29 12.40 7.38
CA ASN A 98 1.25 13.34 6.95
C ASN A 98 -0.17 12.77 7.02
N LYS A 99 -0.31 11.44 6.97
CA LYS A 99 -1.60 10.76 7.08
C LYS A 99 -1.85 10.21 8.47
N GLY A 100 -0.95 10.35 9.44
CA GLY A 100 -1.12 9.82 10.79
C GLY A 100 -1.17 8.30 10.83
N VAL A 101 -0.38 7.63 9.98
CA VAL A 101 -0.25 6.17 9.96
C VAL A 101 1.21 5.75 10.07
N PRO A 102 1.51 4.57 10.65
CA PRO A 102 2.89 4.11 10.79
C PRO A 102 3.53 3.73 9.46
N PHE A 103 4.86 3.85 9.42
CA PHE A 103 5.72 3.34 8.37
C PHE A 103 6.72 2.34 8.95
N THR A 104 6.75 1.14 8.41
CA THR A 104 7.72 0.10 8.82
C THR A 104 8.90 0.12 7.86
N LEU A 105 10.08 0.52 8.36
CA LEU A 105 11.30 0.55 7.55
C LEU A 105 11.87 -0.88 7.36
N SER A 106 12.25 -1.21 6.12
CA SER A 106 12.93 -2.48 5.83
C SER A 106 14.41 -2.44 6.25
N THR A 107 14.97 -3.55 6.71
CA THR A 107 16.41 -3.67 7.01
C THR A 107 17.30 -3.55 5.76
N VAL A 108 16.73 -3.77 4.58
CA VAL A 108 17.40 -3.61 3.27
C VAL A 108 17.03 -2.30 2.58
N SER A 109 16.71 -1.26 3.36
CA SER A 109 16.50 0.09 2.84
C SER A 109 17.80 0.69 2.34
N ILE A 110 17.74 1.50 1.28
CA ILE A 110 18.93 2.09 0.65
C ILE A 110 18.94 3.63 0.75
N CYS A 111 17.92 4.20 1.37
CA CYS A 111 17.91 5.59 1.77
C CYS A 111 18.17 5.67 3.28
N PRO A 112 19.31 6.24 3.70
CA PRO A 112 19.57 6.53 5.11
C PRO A 112 18.65 7.65 5.63
#